data_AF-M0ZZ38-F1
#
_entry.id   AF-M0ZZ38-F1
#
_cell.length_a   1.000
_cell.length_b   1.000
_cell.length_c   1.000
_cell.angle_alpha   90.00
_cell.angle_beta   90.00
_cell.angle_gamma   90.00
#
_symmetry.space_group_name_H-M   'P 1'
#
loop_
_entity.id
_entity.type
_entity.pdbx_description
1 polymer ?
#
loop_
_entity_poly.entity_id
_entity_poly.type
_entity_poly.pdbx_seq_one_letter_code
_entity_poly.pdbx_strand_id
1 'polypeptide(L)'
;MVVSKLAKYESTIDAAVILHPGPITVDDINEVKVPTAILAAEHDHIFPPDQAKLLANALSAKPEIESFVKIFPGVEHGWTVRYNVEDESAVKAAEEAHSDMLNWFTKFIK
;
A
#
# COMPACT_ATOMS: atom_id res chain seq x y z
N MET A 1 -4.63 6.47 -9.25
CA MET A 1 -4.02 5.23 -8.76
C MET A 1 -3.56 4.42 -9.97
N VAL A 2 -2.30 4.62 -10.35
CA VAL A 2 -1.69 4.06 -11.57
C VAL A 2 -1.07 2.70 -11.25
N VAL A 3 -0.43 2.57 -10.09
CA VAL A 3 0.33 1.38 -9.69
C VAL A 3 -0.51 0.10 -9.69
N SER A 4 -1.68 0.09 -9.07
CA SER A 4 -2.57 -1.10 -9.08
C SER A 4 -3.14 -1.42 -10.46
N LYS A 5 -3.26 -0.43 -11.36
CA LYS A 5 -3.64 -0.68 -12.75
C LYS A 5 -2.47 -1.28 -13.56
N LEU A 6 -1.24 -0.89 -13.26
CA LEU A 6 -0.04 -1.49 -13.83
C LEU A 6 0.18 -2.92 -13.30
N ALA A 7 -0.17 -3.17 -12.04
CA ALA A 7 -0.04 -4.46 -11.38
C ALA A 7 -0.84 -5.60 -12.04
N LYS A 8 -1.71 -5.29 -13.01
CA LYS A 8 -2.45 -6.23 -13.85
C LYS A 8 -1.60 -6.85 -14.96
N TYR A 9 -0.44 -6.27 -15.24
CA TYR A 9 0.46 -6.62 -16.34
C TYR A 9 1.83 -7.07 -15.78
N GLU A 10 2.00 -8.39 -15.67
CA GLU A 10 3.22 -9.03 -15.13
C GLU A 10 4.51 -8.65 -15.89
N SER A 11 4.40 -8.25 -17.16
CA SER A 11 5.54 -7.82 -17.98
C SER A 11 5.87 -6.33 -17.84
N THR A 12 5.18 -5.58 -16.97
CA THR A 12 5.35 -4.13 -16.83
C THR A 12 6.00 -3.73 -15.51
N ILE A 13 5.63 -4.38 -14.41
CA ILE A 13 6.26 -4.19 -13.10
C ILE A 13 6.40 -5.56 -12.41
N ASP A 14 7.48 -5.75 -11.64
CA ASP A 14 7.71 -7.00 -10.90
C ASP A 14 6.99 -7.03 -9.54
N ALA A 15 6.77 -5.85 -8.93
CA ALA A 15 6.08 -5.69 -7.65
C ALA A 15 5.47 -4.30 -7.52
N ALA A 16 4.43 -4.20 -6.69
CA ALA A 16 3.73 -2.96 -6.39
C ALA A 16 3.74 -2.65 -4.89
N VAL A 17 4.01 -1.39 -4.53
CA VAL A 17 3.78 -0.85 -3.19
C VAL A 17 3.03 0.47 -3.34
N ILE A 18 1.96 0.66 -2.57
CA ILE A 18 1.15 1.88 -2.59
C ILE A 18 1.10 2.46 -1.18
N LEU A 19 1.67 3.64 -0.99
CA LEU A 19 1.64 4.41 0.25
C LEU A 19 0.54 5.46 0.10
N HIS A 20 -0.28 5.67 1.15
CA HIS A 20 -1.41 6.60 1.18
C HIS A 20 -2.30 6.55 -0.10
N PRO A 21 -2.97 5.42 -0.37
CA PRO A 21 -3.64 5.19 -1.65
C PRO A 21 -4.66 6.27 -1.97
N GLY A 22 -4.78 6.61 -3.25
CA GLY A 22 -6.01 7.22 -3.77
C GLY A 22 -7.13 6.18 -3.86
N PRO A 23 -8.31 6.55 -4.40
CA PRO A 23 -9.43 5.62 -4.54
C PRO A 23 -9.04 4.38 -5.36
N ILE A 24 -9.20 3.18 -4.76
CA ILE A 24 -8.97 1.87 -5.37
C ILE A 24 -10.23 1.02 -5.27
N THR A 25 -10.65 0.41 -6.37
CA THR A 25 -11.81 -0.50 -6.38
C THR A 25 -11.40 -1.94 -6.10
N VAL A 26 -12.37 -2.76 -5.68
CA VAL A 26 -12.17 -4.22 -5.56
C VAL A 26 -11.87 -4.84 -6.93
N ASP A 27 -12.49 -4.35 -8.00
CA ASP A 27 -12.23 -4.84 -9.36
C ASP A 27 -10.77 -4.60 -9.78
N ASP A 28 -10.21 -3.44 -9.44
CA ASP A 28 -8.79 -3.18 -9.69
C ASP A 28 -7.87 -4.16 -8.95
N ILE A 29 -8.24 -4.56 -7.73
CA ILE A 29 -7.50 -5.57 -6.94
C ILE A 29 -7.67 -6.97 -7.49
N ASN A 30 -8.88 -7.33 -7.94
CA ASN A 30 -9.17 -8.64 -8.53
C ASN A 30 -8.33 -8.89 -9.79
N GLU A 31 -7.93 -7.83 -10.50
CA GLU A 31 -7.12 -7.94 -11.71
C GLU A 31 -5.59 -7.90 -11.45
N VAL A 32 -5.13 -7.62 -10.23
CA VAL A 32 -3.70 -7.63 -9.87
C VAL A 32 -3.09 -9.01 -10.12
N LYS A 33 -1.87 -9.06 -10.66
CA LYS A 33 -1.12 -10.29 -10.95
C LYS A 33 0.27 -10.34 -10.33
N VAL A 34 0.72 -9.24 -9.74
CA VAL A 34 2.07 -9.11 -9.18
C VAL A 34 2.02 -8.90 -7.67
N PRO A 35 3.07 -9.29 -6.92
CA PRO A 35 3.16 -9.04 -5.49
C PRO A 35 2.82 -7.59 -5.15
N THR A 36 1.81 -7.38 -4.31
CA THR A 36 1.25 -6.05 -4.04
C THR A 36 1.10 -5.77 -2.54
N ALA A 37 1.71 -4.67 -2.10
CA ALA A 37 1.57 -4.14 -0.74
C ALA A 37 0.79 -2.82 -0.73
N ILE A 38 -0.14 -2.67 0.22
CA ILE A 38 -0.90 -1.44 0.45
C ILE A 38 -0.66 -0.96 1.88
N LEU A 39 -0.09 0.23 2.02
CA LEU A 39 0.12 0.91 3.29
C LEU A 39 -0.90 2.05 3.36
N ALA A 40 -1.84 1.97 4.29
CA ALA A 40 -2.95 2.92 4.47
C ALA A 40 -2.83 3.70 5.79
N ALA A 41 -3.43 4.89 5.84
CA ALA A 41 -3.49 5.72 7.04
C ALA A 41 -4.78 5.44 7.84
N GLU A 42 -4.69 5.50 9.17
CA GLU A 42 -5.86 5.39 10.04
C GLU A 42 -6.82 6.58 9.85
N HIS A 43 -6.28 7.80 9.70
CA HIS A 43 -7.05 9.03 9.55
C HIS A 43 -7.04 9.50 8.09
N ASP A 44 -7.56 8.67 7.19
CA ASP A 44 -7.60 8.93 5.75
C ASP A 44 -9.05 9.11 5.26
N HIS A 45 -9.38 10.30 4.76
CA HIS A 45 -10.70 10.60 4.21
C HIS A 45 -10.82 10.22 2.72
N ILE A 46 -9.69 9.99 2.03
CA ILE A 46 -9.63 9.62 0.61
C ILE A 46 -9.67 8.09 0.48
N PHE A 47 -8.97 7.39 1.37
CA PHE A 47 -8.89 5.93 1.39
C PHE A 47 -9.06 5.40 2.83
N PRO A 48 -10.29 5.37 3.36
CA PRO A 48 -10.54 5.07 4.76
C PRO A 48 -10.16 3.63 5.14
N PRO A 49 -9.88 3.37 6.44
CA PRO A 49 -9.51 2.04 6.95
C PRO A 49 -10.43 0.90 6.53
N ASP A 50 -11.74 1.14 6.41
CA ASP A 50 -12.68 0.10 5.99
C ASP A 50 -12.52 -0.28 4.53
N GLN A 51 -12.13 0.66 3.67
CA GLN A 51 -11.73 0.36 2.30
C GLN A 51 -10.44 -0.46 2.28
N ALA A 52 -9.45 -0.12 3.11
CA ALA A 52 -8.22 -0.92 3.24
C ALA A 52 -8.51 -2.37 3.67
N LYS A 53 -9.37 -2.58 4.67
CA LYS A 53 -9.80 -3.91 5.13
C LYS A 53 -10.54 -4.68 4.03
N LEU A 54 -11.42 -4.01 3.27
CA LEU A 54 -12.12 -4.63 2.14
C LEU A 54 -11.13 -5.13 1.08
N LEU A 55 -10.13 -4.33 0.72
CA LEU A 55 -9.11 -4.75 -0.25
C LEU A 55 -8.18 -5.83 0.31
N ALA A 56 -7.89 -5.81 1.61
CA ALA A 56 -7.12 -6.87 2.27
C ALA A 56 -7.83 -8.22 2.13
N ASN A 57 -9.16 -8.26 2.32
CA ASN A 57 -9.96 -9.46 2.10
C ASN A 57 -9.91 -9.91 0.63
N ALA A 58 -10.06 -8.98 -0.32
CA ALA A 58 -9.99 -9.30 -1.75
C ALA A 58 -8.61 -9.85 -2.17
N LEU A 59 -7.51 -9.27 -1.66
CA LEU A 59 -6.15 -9.74 -1.88
C LEU A 59 -5.92 -11.12 -1.24
N SER A 60 -6.43 -11.36 -0.03
CA SER A 60 -6.29 -12.65 0.67
C SER A 60 -6.97 -13.82 -0.05
N ALA A 61 -7.95 -13.54 -0.91
CA ALA A 61 -8.60 -14.54 -1.76
C ALA A 61 -7.73 -14.99 -2.95
N LYS A 62 -6.53 -14.39 -3.12
CA LYS A 62 -5.56 -14.66 -4.19
C LYS A 62 -4.23 -15.17 -3.62
N PRO A 63 -4.20 -16.36 -2.99
CA PRO A 63 -3.02 -16.86 -2.28
C PRO A 63 -1.79 -17.10 -3.18
N GLU A 64 -1.99 -17.16 -4.50
CA GLU A 64 -0.93 -17.26 -5.50
C GLU A 64 -0.13 -15.94 -5.68
N ILE A 65 -0.67 -14.82 -5.21
CA ILE A 65 -0.02 -13.51 -5.24
C ILE A 65 0.27 -13.06 -3.81
N GLU A 66 1.55 -12.98 -3.45
CA GLU A 66 1.89 -12.48 -2.12
C GLU A 66 1.46 -11.01 -1.99
N SER A 67 0.74 -10.73 -0.92
CA SER A 67 0.19 -9.41 -0.68
C SER A 67 0.04 -9.13 0.80
N PHE A 68 0.07 -7.86 1.17
CA PHE A 68 -0.33 -7.45 2.50
C PHE A 68 -0.93 -6.04 2.48
N VAL A 69 -1.78 -5.80 3.48
CA VAL A 69 -2.33 -4.48 3.75
C VAL A 69 -2.02 -4.13 5.20
N LYS A 70 -1.48 -2.94 5.43
CA LYS A 70 -1.15 -2.42 6.76
C LYS A 70 -1.77 -1.05 6.94
N ILE A 71 -2.43 -0.86 8.08
CA ILE A 71 -3.01 0.43 8.47
C ILE A 71 -2.10 1.02 9.55
N PHE A 72 -1.55 2.20 9.29
CA PHE A 72 -0.68 2.91 10.22
C PHE A 72 -1.54 3.75 11.18
N PRO A 73 -1.37 3.59 12.50
CA PRO A 73 -2.12 4.36 13.49
C PRO A 73 -1.64 5.81 13.56
N GLY A 74 -2.55 6.73 13.86
CA GLY A 74 -2.25 8.14 14.15
C GLY A 74 -1.74 8.98 12.98
N VAL A 75 -1.77 8.45 11.75
CA VAL A 75 -1.30 9.15 10.55
C VAL A 75 -2.44 9.51 9.61
N GLU A 76 -2.23 10.57 8.84
CA GLU A 76 -3.18 11.10 7.85
C GLU A 76 -2.78 10.78 6.41
N HIS A 77 -3.66 11.09 5.45
CA HIS A 77 -3.32 10.96 4.04
C HIS A 77 -2.04 11.72 3.65
N GLY A 78 -1.11 11.03 3.00
CA GLY A 78 0.18 11.60 2.60
C GLY A 78 1.26 11.58 3.67
N TRP A 79 1.08 10.87 4.80
CA TRP A 79 2.03 10.85 5.92
C TRP A 79 3.45 10.42 5.56
N THR A 80 3.67 9.74 4.44
CA THR A 80 5.02 9.31 4.03
C THR A 80 5.77 10.39 3.26
N VAL A 81 5.09 11.48 2.86
CA VAL A 81 5.69 12.57 2.07
C VAL A 81 5.34 13.98 2.55
N ARG A 82 4.38 14.14 3.47
CA ARG A 82 3.88 15.44 3.96
C ARG A 82 3.92 15.59 5.48
N TYR A 83 4.68 14.74 6.17
CA TYR A 83 4.81 14.78 7.62
C TYR A 83 5.68 15.95 8.11
N ASN A 84 5.44 16.39 9.34
CA ASN A 84 6.32 17.34 10.01
C ASN A 84 7.60 16.62 10.45
N VAL A 85 8.75 17.08 9.95
CA VAL A 85 10.06 16.49 10.28
C VAL A 85 10.51 16.76 11.71
N GLU A 86 9.92 17.75 12.38
CA GLU A 86 10.17 18.06 13.80
C GLU A 86 9.29 17.21 14.74
N ASP A 87 8.34 16.44 14.21
CA ASP A 87 7.53 15.48 14.97
C ASP A 87 8.16 14.08 14.86
N GLU A 88 8.86 13.66 15.91
CA GLU A 88 9.53 12.35 15.97
C GLU A 88 8.58 11.18 15.69
N SER A 89 7.31 11.28 16.10
CA SER A 89 6.32 10.22 15.89
C SER A 89 5.93 10.11 14.42
N ALA A 90 5.75 11.25 13.75
CA ALA A 90 5.44 11.32 12.33
C ALA A 90 6.64 10.86 11.48
N VAL A 91 7.86 11.26 11.85
CA VAL A 91 9.11 10.79 11.23
C VAL A 91 9.19 9.26 11.32
N LYS A 92 9.03 8.70 12.52
CA LYS A 92 9.11 7.25 12.74
C LYS A 92 8.07 6.48 11.93
N ALA A 93 6.84 6.98 11.85
CA ALA A 93 5.79 6.33 11.05
C ALA A 93 6.08 6.37 9.54
N ALA A 94 6.67 7.45 9.04
CA ALA A 94 7.11 7.55 7.65
C ALA A 94 8.31 6.64 7.36
N GLU A 95 9.30 6.58 8.25
CA GLU A 95 10.45 5.69 8.14
C GLU A 95 10.06 4.21 8.17
N GLU A 96 9.09 3.85 9.01
CA GLU A 96 8.55 2.48 9.06
C GLU A 96 7.86 2.12 7.74
N ALA A 97 7.04 3.01 7.18
CA ALA A 97 6.39 2.79 5.89
C ALA A 97 7.39 2.66 4.72
N HIS A 98 8.45 3.47 4.72
CA HIS A 98 9.53 3.34 3.74
C HIS A 98 10.34 2.06 3.93
N SER A 99 10.58 1.64 5.17
CA SER A 99 11.25 0.39 5.48
C SER A 99 10.43 -0.82 4.99
N ASP A 100 9.13 -0.82 5.22
CA ASP A 100 8.21 -1.84 4.70
C ASP A 100 8.25 -1.90 3.16
N MET A 101 8.23 -0.74 2.48
CA MET A 101 8.36 -0.64 1.03
C MET A 101 9.69 -1.22 0.51
N LEU A 102 10.82 -0.83 1.13
CA LEU A 102 12.14 -1.30 0.72
C LEU A 102 12.30 -2.80 0.95
N ASN A 103 11.80 -3.32 2.07
CA ASN A 103 11.78 -4.75 2.34
C ASN A 103 10.95 -5.52 1.30
N TRP A 104 9.79 -4.98 0.91
CA TRP A 104 8.97 -5.55 -0.15
C TRP A 104 9.71 -5.61 -1.48
N PHE A 105 10.30 -4.50 -1.92
CA PHE A 105 11.05 -4.47 -3.17
C PHE A 105 12.29 -5.34 -3.14
N THR A 106 13.03 -5.37 -2.03
CA THR A 106 14.19 -6.26 -1.86
C THR A 106 13.81 -7.74 -2.00
N LYS A 107 12.58 -8.09 -1.60
CA LYS A 107 12.08 -9.46 -1.70
C LYS A 107 11.70 -9.86 -3.13
N PHE A 108 11.10 -8.95 -3.91
CA PHE A 108 10.47 -9.30 -5.19
C PHE A 108 11.17 -8.76 -6.43
N ILE A 109 11.95 -7.69 -6.32
CA ILE A 109 12.71 -7.11 -7.43
C ILE A 109 14.11 -7.73 -7.43
N LYS A 110 14.58 -8.13 -8.62
CA LYS A 110 15.90 -8.73 -8.85
C LYS A 110 16.83 -7.78 -9.59
#